data_AF-A0A411WM19-F1
#
_entry.id   AF-A0A411WM19-F1
#
_cell.length_a   1.000
_cell.length_b   1.000
_cell.length_c   1.000
_cell.angle_alpha   90.00
_cell.angle_beta   90.00
_cell.angle_gamma   90.00
#
_symmetry.space_group_name_H-M   'P 1'
#
loop_
_entity.id
_entity.type
_entity.pdbx_description
1 polymer ?
#
loop_
_entity_poly.entity_id
_entity_poly.type
_entity_poly.pdbx_seq_one_letter_code
_entity_poly.pdbx_strand_id
1 'polypeptide(L)'
;MYKTSPLYCYVVKKPSLAKIGFSAESYRSNCYIYSSLHWGYLMSVSNLSKVLTLTFLMLFTSQGIAETKETIIFTNNNNLLLGTPTNTVIYNLDDPERLISNAFSSLPSDRKTAEKHSQKVMSSKNWQQQDAALRESFKGVIKAWSLGIEKVPAIVMEGRFVVYGTTNVELAREKLKQFQGGH
;
A
#
# COMPACT_ATOMS: atom_id res chain seq x y z
N MET A 1 -15.72 4.40 16.78
CA MET A 1 -15.21 5.55 17.55
C MET A 1 -13.87 5.17 18.18
N TYR A 2 -12.76 5.45 17.48
CA TYR A 2 -11.42 5.26 18.04
C TYR A 2 -11.07 6.49 18.87
N LYS A 3 -11.09 6.34 20.20
CA LYS A 3 -10.72 7.38 21.15
C LYS A 3 -9.20 7.47 21.17
N THR A 4 -8.61 8.42 20.44
CA THR A 4 -7.18 8.69 20.45
C THR A 4 -6.83 9.51 21.69
N SER A 5 -6.24 8.84 22.69
CA SER A 5 -5.61 9.50 23.85
C SER A 5 -4.44 10.38 23.39
N PRO A 6 -4.25 11.57 23.98
CA PRO A 6 -3.21 12.50 23.55
C PRO A 6 -1.82 12.10 24.06
N LEU A 7 -0.79 12.42 23.27
CA LEU A 7 0.59 12.75 23.66
C LEU A 7 1.71 11.70 23.78
N TYR A 8 1.56 10.46 23.28
CA TYR A 8 2.72 9.57 23.16
C TYR A 8 2.96 9.12 21.73
N CYS A 9 3.96 9.70 21.08
CA CYS A 9 4.53 9.17 19.85
C CYS A 9 5.42 7.97 20.18
N TYR A 10 5.16 6.82 19.59
CA TYR A 10 5.94 5.60 19.82
C TYR A 10 6.37 4.96 18.50
N VAL A 11 7.54 4.34 18.51
CA VAL A 11 8.16 3.69 17.35
C VAL A 11 7.97 2.18 17.47
N VAL A 12 7.51 1.55 16.39
CA VAL A 12 7.38 0.10 16.29
C VAL A 12 8.18 -0.38 15.08
N LYS A 13 9.04 -1.39 15.29
CA LYS A 13 9.73 -2.10 14.20
C LYS A 13 8.81 -3.20 13.67
N LYS A 14 8.37 -3.08 12.41
CA LYS A 14 7.64 -4.13 11.70
C LYS A 14 8.66 -5.06 11.00
N PRO A 15 8.43 -6.38 10.97
CA PRO A 15 9.25 -7.28 10.18
C PRO A 15 9.15 -6.89 8.70
N SER A 16 10.26 -7.03 7.96
CA SER A 16 10.30 -6.80 6.51
C SER A 16 9.21 -7.63 5.82
N LEU A 17 8.48 -7.01 4.89
CA LEU A 17 7.46 -7.65 4.06
C LEU A 17 8.01 -8.88 3.31
N ALA A 18 9.33 -9.04 3.18
CA ALA A 18 9.96 -10.26 2.64
C ALA A 18 9.75 -11.52 3.52
N LYS A 19 9.34 -11.36 4.78
CA LYS A 19 9.02 -12.48 5.70
C LYS A 19 7.53 -12.68 5.93
N ILE A 20 6.67 -11.78 5.43
CA ILE A 20 5.25 -12.07 5.34
C ILE A 20 5.08 -12.86 4.05
N GLY A 21 5.42 -14.16 4.13
CA GLY A 21 4.83 -15.13 3.21
C GLY A 21 3.34 -14.82 3.18
N PHE A 22 2.87 -14.45 2.01
CA PHE A 22 1.48 -14.16 1.71
C PHE A 22 0.72 -15.47 1.93
N SER A 23 0.41 -15.82 3.18
CA SER A 23 -0.56 -16.87 3.49
C SER A 23 -1.93 -16.24 3.25
N ALA A 24 -2.26 -16.13 1.97
CA ALA A 24 -3.61 -15.90 1.47
C ALA A 24 -4.43 -17.20 1.58
N GLU A 25 -4.39 -17.84 2.75
CA GLU A 25 -5.09 -19.09 3.05
C GLU A 25 -6.49 -18.84 3.63
N SER A 26 -7.17 -17.77 3.20
CA SER A 26 -8.58 -17.59 3.55
C SER A 26 -9.25 -16.62 2.58
N TYR A 27 -9.25 -16.94 1.29
CA TYR A 27 -10.35 -16.68 0.34
C TYR A 27 -9.93 -17.17 -1.05
N ARG A 28 -10.06 -18.48 -1.30
CA ARG A 28 -10.18 -19.02 -2.65
C ARG A 28 -10.75 -20.42 -2.64
N SER A 29 -12.08 -20.50 -2.77
CA SER A 29 -12.69 -21.62 -3.47
C SER A 29 -12.30 -21.49 -4.94
N ASN A 30 -11.34 -22.32 -5.33
CA ASN A 30 -10.93 -22.77 -6.65
C ASN A 30 -11.67 -22.24 -7.89
N CYS A 31 -10.87 -21.77 -8.86
CA CYS A 31 -10.80 -22.38 -10.20
C CYS A 31 -9.65 -21.76 -11.01
N TYR A 32 -8.48 -22.41 -11.05
CA TYR A 32 -7.59 -22.39 -12.22
C TYR A 32 -6.85 -23.72 -12.30
N ILE A 33 -7.06 -24.45 -13.41
CA ILE A 33 -6.22 -25.59 -13.80
C ILE A 33 -4.97 -25.02 -14.48
N TYR A 34 -3.79 -25.37 -13.98
CA TYR A 34 -2.55 -25.32 -14.77
C TYR A 34 -2.00 -26.74 -14.84
N SER A 35 -2.05 -27.33 -16.04
CA SER A 35 -1.41 -28.61 -16.35
C SER A 35 -0.06 -28.35 -16.99
N SER A 36 1.01 -28.58 -16.23
CA SER A 36 2.38 -28.66 -16.74
C SER A 36 2.59 -30.01 -17.43
N LEU A 37 2.83 -30.02 -18.74
CA LEU A 37 3.42 -31.16 -19.44
C LEU A 37 4.55 -30.65 -20.36
N HIS A 38 5.71 -30.58 -19.72
CA HIS A 38 7.04 -30.92 -20.21
C HIS A 38 7.10 -31.48 -21.65
N TRP A 39 7.70 -30.73 -22.57
CA TRP A 39 8.35 -31.28 -23.75
C TRP A 39 9.84 -30.95 -23.68
N GLY A 40 10.64 -32.00 -23.50
CA GLY A 40 12.08 -31.93 -23.59
C GLY A 40 12.50 -31.59 -25.02
N TYR A 41 13.41 -30.62 -25.15
CA TYR A 41 14.23 -30.46 -26.34
C TYR A 41 15.64 -30.92 -26.00
N LEU A 42 16.06 -31.99 -26.67
CA LEU A 42 17.44 -32.47 -26.70
C LEU A 42 18.33 -31.37 -27.27
N MET A 43 19.28 -30.92 -26.45
CA MET A 43 20.37 -30.03 -26.87
C MET A 43 21.42 -30.87 -27.62
N SER A 44 21.58 -30.65 -28.92
CA SER A 44 22.83 -30.95 -29.65
C SER A 44 23.66 -29.67 -29.68
N VAL A 45 24.69 -29.60 -28.83
CA VAL A 45 25.54 -28.41 -28.69
C VAL A 45 26.89 -28.69 -29.31
N SER A 46 27.07 -28.30 -30.57
CA SER A 46 28.40 -28.11 -31.14
C SER A 46 29.02 -26.82 -30.56
N ASN A 47 30.35 -26.82 -30.42
CA ASN A 47 31.21 -25.96 -29.58
C ASN A 47 31.16 -24.42 -29.77
N LEU A 48 30.01 -23.80 -30.09
CA LEU A 48 29.85 -22.34 -30.14
C LEU A 48 29.18 -21.73 -28.89
N SER A 49 28.60 -22.56 -28.01
CA SER A 49 27.77 -22.09 -26.88
C SER A 49 28.54 -21.46 -25.72
N LYS A 50 29.85 -21.75 -25.56
CA LYS A 50 30.58 -21.37 -24.33
C LYS A 50 30.97 -19.89 -24.28
N VAL A 51 31.23 -19.29 -25.45
CA VAL A 51 31.65 -17.87 -25.55
C VAL A 51 30.46 -16.93 -25.38
N LEU A 52 29.28 -17.34 -25.87
CA LEU A 52 28.05 -16.54 -25.78
C LEU A 52 27.45 -16.52 -24.35
N THR A 53 27.65 -17.57 -23.56
CA THR A 53 27.26 -17.58 -22.14
C THR A 53 28.11 -16.67 -21.26
N LEU A 54 29.38 -16.44 -21.61
CA LEU A 54 30.26 -15.57 -20.82
C LEU A 54 29.90 -14.08 -20.98
N THR A 55 29.48 -13.67 -22.18
CA THR A 55 29.04 -12.29 -22.44
C THR A 55 27.67 -11.99 -21.83
N PHE A 56 26.77 -12.98 -21.74
CA PHE A 56 25.49 -12.82 -21.05
C PHE A 56 25.64 -12.66 -19.52
N LEU A 57 26.66 -13.29 -18.91
CA LEU A 57 26.92 -13.17 -17.47
C LEU A 57 27.51 -11.80 -17.08
N MET A 58 28.24 -11.13 -17.99
CA MET A 58 28.83 -9.80 -17.73
C MET A 58 27.81 -8.64 -17.80
N LEU A 59 26.70 -8.80 -18.53
CA LEU A 59 25.66 -7.76 -18.65
C LEU A 59 24.70 -7.69 -17.44
N PHE A 60 24.79 -8.65 -16.51
CA PHE A 60 24.08 -8.62 -15.23
C PHE A 60 24.91 -7.99 -14.10
N THR A 61 25.93 -7.18 -14.43
CA THR A 61 26.71 -6.43 -13.43
C THR A 61 25.89 -5.25 -12.90
N SER A 62 25.24 -5.50 -11.77
CA SER A 62 24.80 -4.54 -10.74
C SER A 62 24.25 -3.21 -11.24
N GLN A 63 22.97 -3.17 -11.60
CA GLN A 63 22.21 -1.94 -11.36
C GLN A 63 22.00 -1.83 -9.84
N GLY A 64 22.84 -1.02 -9.19
CA GLY A 64 22.63 -0.63 -7.81
C GLY A 64 21.30 0.13 -7.74
N ILE A 65 20.27 -0.52 -7.21
CA ILE A 65 19.02 0.15 -6.90
C ILE A 65 19.34 1.11 -5.76
N ALA A 66 19.39 2.41 -6.04
CA ALA A 66 19.35 3.41 -5.00
C ALA A 66 18.01 3.22 -4.28
N GLU A 67 18.05 2.63 -3.09
CA GLU A 67 16.88 2.41 -2.25
C GLU A 67 16.40 3.78 -1.75
N THR A 68 15.58 4.45 -2.55
CA THR A 68 14.90 5.65 -2.09
C THR A 68 14.02 5.22 -0.93
N LYS A 69 14.42 5.61 0.29
CA LYS A 69 13.66 5.35 1.51
C LYS A 69 12.41 6.22 1.48
N GLU A 70 11.40 5.75 0.75
CA GLU A 70 10.08 6.34 0.68
C GLU A 70 9.53 6.50 2.10
N THR A 71 9.14 7.72 2.45
CA THR A 71 8.42 7.99 3.71
C THR A 71 6.94 7.99 3.38
N ILE A 72 6.16 7.20 4.11
CA ILE A 72 4.72 7.09 3.88
C ILE A 72 3.98 7.60 5.11
N ILE A 73 3.09 8.57 4.94
CA ILE A 73 2.22 9.08 6.00
C ILE A 73 0.82 8.51 5.80
N PHE A 74 0.31 7.84 6.82
CA PHE A 74 -1.08 7.43 6.95
C PHE A 74 -1.81 8.38 7.89
N THR A 75 -2.86 9.03 7.40
CA THR A 75 -3.62 10.01 8.16
C THR A 75 -5.12 9.91 7.86
N ASN A 76 -5.90 10.81 8.44
CA ASN A 76 -7.29 11.07 8.07
C ASN A 76 -7.54 12.58 8.01
N ASN A 77 -8.70 13.01 7.53
CA ASN A 77 -9.02 14.44 7.39
C ASN A 77 -9.17 15.19 8.72
N ASN A 78 -9.22 14.48 9.86
CA ASN A 78 -9.28 15.10 11.19
C ASN A 78 -7.89 15.42 11.76
N ASN A 79 -6.82 14.96 11.11
CA ASN A 79 -5.45 15.17 11.55
C ASN A 79 -4.74 16.17 10.64
N LEU A 80 -4.24 17.26 11.21
CA LEU A 80 -3.46 18.26 10.48
C LEU A 80 -2.10 17.67 10.06
N LEU A 81 -1.73 17.90 8.80
CA LEU A 81 -0.39 17.60 8.31
C LEU A 81 0.58 18.66 8.81
N LEU A 82 1.53 18.24 9.65
CA LEU A 82 2.57 19.11 10.19
C LEU A 82 3.82 19.02 9.31
N GLY A 83 3.78 19.76 8.19
CA GLY A 83 4.83 19.77 7.17
C GLY A 83 4.67 18.65 6.12
N THR A 84 5.27 18.85 4.96
CA THR A 84 5.32 17.87 3.86
C THR A 84 6.75 17.81 3.32
N PRO A 85 7.59 16.91 3.82
CA PRO A 85 8.95 16.79 3.29
C PRO A 85 8.94 16.18 1.90
N THR A 86 9.97 16.53 1.12
CA THR A 86 10.26 15.95 -0.19
C THR A 86 10.33 14.42 -0.10
N ASN A 87 9.82 13.72 -1.12
CA ASN A 87 9.79 12.25 -1.18
C ASN A 87 8.89 11.57 -0.13
N THR A 88 7.75 12.20 0.18
CA THR A 88 6.72 11.64 1.07
C THR A 88 5.45 11.32 0.31
N VAL A 89 4.93 10.11 0.49
CA VAL A 89 3.61 9.70 0.00
C VAL A 89 2.60 9.79 1.14
N ILE A 90 1.45 10.38 0.87
CA ILE A 90 0.41 10.60 1.88
C ILE A 90 -0.84 9.82 1.48
N TYR A 91 -1.35 9.02 2.41
CA TYR A 91 -2.59 8.28 2.27
C TYR A 91 -3.58 8.71 3.36
N ASN A 92 -4.71 9.27 2.94
CA ASN A 92 -5.86 9.52 3.80
C ASN A 92 -6.75 8.28 3.83
N LEU A 93 -6.90 7.67 5.01
CA LEU A 93 -7.62 6.40 5.14
C LEU A 93 -9.14 6.55 5.19
N ASP A 94 -9.63 7.77 5.36
CA ASP A 94 -11.07 8.12 5.37
C ASP A 94 -11.57 8.69 4.04
N ASP A 95 -10.69 8.91 3.06
CA ASP A 95 -11.10 9.40 1.74
C ASP A 95 -12.06 8.45 0.99
N PRO A 96 -11.92 7.11 1.01
CA PRO A 96 -12.90 6.24 0.38
C PRO A 96 -14.31 6.41 0.96
N GLU A 97 -14.42 6.48 2.29
CA GLU A 97 -15.71 6.66 2.97
C GLU A 97 -16.34 8.00 2.60
N ARG A 98 -15.54 9.07 2.55
CA ARG A 98 -16.02 10.39 2.12
C ARG A 98 -16.46 10.41 0.67
N LEU A 99 -15.70 9.80 -0.23
CA LEU A 99 -16.07 9.73 -1.65
C LEU A 99 -17.36 8.93 -1.85
N ILE A 100 -17.52 7.80 -1.16
CA ILE A 100 -18.77 7.01 -1.18
C ILE A 100 -19.93 7.82 -0.61
N SER A 101 -19.76 8.44 0.56
CA SER A 101 -20.79 9.26 1.20
C SER A 101 -21.19 10.46 0.35
N ASN A 102 -20.24 11.07 -0.35
CA ASN A 102 -20.51 12.19 -1.25
C ASN A 102 -21.21 11.73 -2.54
N ALA A 103 -20.84 10.57 -3.08
CA ALA A 103 -21.46 10.02 -4.28
C ALA A 103 -22.92 9.58 -4.04
N PHE A 104 -23.19 8.95 -2.89
CA PHE A 104 -24.49 8.38 -2.54
C PHE A 104 -25.16 9.12 -1.38
N SER A 105 -24.96 10.43 -1.29
CA SER A 105 -25.46 11.23 -0.17
C SER A 105 -26.95 10.99 0.10
N SER A 106 -27.28 10.62 1.34
CA SER A 106 -28.66 10.39 1.80
C SER A 106 -29.43 9.31 1.02
N LEU A 107 -28.91 8.08 1.00
CA LEU A 107 -29.68 6.92 0.52
C LEU A 107 -31.00 6.78 1.31
N PRO A 108 -32.16 6.70 0.63
CA PRO A 108 -33.43 6.42 1.27
C PRO A 108 -33.41 5.12 2.08
N SER A 109 -34.15 5.05 3.18
CA SER A 109 -34.24 3.82 3.99
C SER A 109 -35.00 2.69 3.28
N ASP A 110 -35.87 3.03 2.32
CA ASP A 110 -36.52 2.03 1.46
C ASP A 110 -35.53 1.45 0.44
N ARG A 111 -35.34 0.12 0.48
CA ARG A 111 -34.37 -0.60 -0.34
C ARG A 111 -34.57 -0.37 -1.84
N LYS A 112 -35.82 -0.43 -2.33
CA LYS A 112 -36.12 -0.28 -3.76
C LYS A 112 -35.80 1.13 -4.25
N THR A 113 -36.09 2.12 -3.41
CA THR A 113 -35.81 3.53 -3.71
C THR A 113 -34.31 3.82 -3.62
N ALA A 114 -33.59 3.26 -2.65
CA ALA A 114 -32.14 3.34 -2.55
C ALA A 114 -31.43 2.75 -3.77
N GLU A 115 -31.86 1.58 -4.23
CA GLU A 115 -31.29 0.94 -5.42
C GLU A 115 -31.45 1.82 -6.66
N LYS A 116 -32.67 2.35 -6.90
CA LYS A 116 -32.92 3.28 -8.01
C LYS A 116 -32.07 4.55 -7.91
N HIS A 117 -31.88 5.06 -6.69
CA HIS A 117 -31.03 6.22 -6.45
C HIS A 117 -29.56 5.90 -6.79
N SER A 118 -29.02 4.79 -6.30
CA SER A 118 -27.66 4.34 -6.62
C SER A 118 -27.46 4.12 -8.12
N GLN A 119 -28.41 3.48 -8.81
CA GLN A 119 -28.35 3.29 -10.26
C GLN A 119 -28.33 4.64 -11.01
N LYS A 120 -29.14 5.61 -10.56
CA LYS A 120 -29.15 6.96 -11.14
C LYS A 120 -27.81 7.67 -10.95
N VAL A 121 -27.20 7.56 -9.77
CA VAL A 121 -25.86 8.09 -9.50
C VAL A 121 -24.82 7.42 -10.39
N MET A 122 -24.82 6.08 -10.48
CA MET A 122 -23.84 5.36 -11.31
C MET A 122 -24.01 5.58 -12.81
N SER A 123 -25.21 5.96 -13.26
CA SER A 123 -25.49 6.26 -14.67
C SER A 123 -25.19 7.71 -15.06
N SER A 124 -24.73 8.54 -14.13
CA SER A 124 -24.41 9.94 -14.40
C SER A 124 -23.11 10.07 -15.21
N LYS A 125 -22.93 11.22 -15.88
CA LYS A 125 -21.71 11.51 -16.64
C LYS A 125 -20.46 11.66 -15.77
N ASN A 126 -20.61 12.08 -14.51
CA ASN A 126 -19.48 12.27 -13.58
C ASN A 126 -19.07 10.98 -12.86
N TRP A 127 -19.85 9.90 -12.98
CA TRP A 127 -19.58 8.63 -12.28
C TRP A 127 -18.21 8.05 -12.62
N GLN A 128 -17.77 8.09 -13.88
CA GLN A 128 -16.46 7.54 -14.27
C GLN A 128 -15.29 8.19 -13.52
N GLN A 129 -15.34 9.51 -13.32
CA GLN A 129 -14.32 10.23 -12.55
C GLN A 129 -14.41 9.90 -11.06
N GLN A 130 -15.63 9.77 -10.52
CA GLN A 130 -15.85 9.37 -9.12
C GLN A 130 -15.36 7.95 -8.85
N ASP A 131 -15.62 6.99 -9.74
CA ASP A 131 -15.13 5.62 -9.65
C ASP A 131 -13.60 5.56 -9.67
N ALA A 132 -12.96 6.31 -10.58
CA ALA A 132 -11.50 6.39 -10.63
C ALA A 132 -10.91 6.97 -9.33
N ALA A 133 -11.48 8.06 -8.82
CA ALA A 133 -11.06 8.64 -7.54
C ALA A 133 -11.29 7.68 -6.36
N LEU A 134 -12.41 6.94 -6.37
CA LEU A 134 -12.72 5.95 -5.36
C LEU A 134 -11.68 4.82 -5.37
N ARG A 135 -11.39 4.25 -6.54
CA ARG A 135 -10.37 3.21 -6.71
C ARG A 135 -8.98 3.67 -6.28
N GLU A 136 -8.63 4.93 -6.57
CA GLU A 136 -7.37 5.52 -6.12
C GLU A 136 -7.31 5.63 -4.59
N SER A 137 -8.39 6.11 -3.96
CA SER A 137 -8.46 6.29 -2.51
C SER A 137 -8.29 4.98 -1.73
N PHE A 138 -8.72 3.85 -2.30
CA PHE A 138 -8.55 2.53 -1.68
C PHE A 138 -7.10 2.03 -1.62
N LYS A 139 -6.20 2.54 -2.46
CA LYS A 139 -4.77 2.14 -2.41
C LYS A 139 -4.17 2.40 -1.03
N GLY A 140 -4.53 3.52 -0.40
CA GLY A 140 -4.06 3.88 0.94
C GLY A 140 -4.52 2.88 2.00
N VAL A 141 -5.78 2.46 1.96
CA VAL A 141 -6.35 1.47 2.87
C VAL A 141 -5.68 0.11 2.71
N ILE A 142 -5.53 -0.36 1.46
CA ILE A 142 -4.86 -1.62 1.15
C ILE A 142 -3.40 -1.58 1.62
N LYS A 143 -2.71 -0.47 1.37
CA LYS A 143 -1.31 -0.30 1.79
C LYS A 143 -1.19 -0.29 3.31
N ALA A 144 -2.03 0.46 4.01
CA ALA A 144 -2.08 0.49 5.48
C ALA A 144 -2.31 -0.91 6.05
N TRP A 145 -3.23 -1.67 5.47
CA TRP A 145 -3.49 -3.04 5.89
C TRP A 145 -2.29 -3.96 5.65
N SER A 146 -1.66 -3.89 4.47
CA SER A 146 -0.46 -4.69 4.17
C SER A 146 0.72 -4.44 5.11
N LEU A 147 0.80 -3.22 5.68
CA LEU A 147 1.82 -2.81 6.64
C LEU A 147 1.39 -3.03 8.10
N GLY A 148 0.15 -3.48 8.33
CA GLY A 148 -0.42 -3.67 9.67
C GLY A 148 -0.50 -2.35 10.46
N ILE A 149 -0.91 -1.27 9.79
CA ILE A 149 -1.18 0.04 10.43
C ILE A 149 -2.52 -0.05 11.13
N GLU A 150 -2.52 0.11 12.45
CA GLU A 150 -3.72 -0.03 13.28
C GLU A 150 -4.34 1.31 13.68
N LYS A 151 -3.53 2.39 13.70
CA LYS A 151 -3.91 3.71 14.20
C LYS A 151 -3.37 4.79 13.28
N VAL A 152 -4.10 5.89 13.16
CA VAL A 152 -3.68 7.12 12.48
C VAL A 152 -3.70 8.30 13.46
N PRO A 153 -2.78 9.27 13.34
CA PRO A 153 -1.75 9.38 12.30
C PRO A 153 -0.58 8.40 12.53
N ALA A 154 0.03 7.93 11.44
CA ALA A 154 1.19 7.03 11.46
C ALA A 154 2.15 7.34 10.31
N ILE A 155 3.46 7.31 10.58
CA ILE A 155 4.52 7.53 9.58
C ILE A 155 5.35 6.27 9.46
N VAL A 156 5.48 5.75 8.25
CA VAL A 156 6.35 4.63 7.91
C VAL A 156 7.65 5.16 7.32
N MET A 157 8.77 4.78 7.93
CA MET A 157 10.12 5.13 7.51
C MET A 157 10.94 3.87 7.23
N GLU A 158 11.81 3.97 6.22
CA GLU A 158 12.69 2.88 5.79
C GLU A 158 11.95 1.57 5.47
N GLY A 159 10.67 1.64 5.10
CA GLY A 159 9.82 0.49 4.80
C GLY A 159 9.55 -0.47 5.97
N ARG A 160 10.02 -0.18 7.19
CA ARG A 160 9.99 -1.13 8.32
C ARG A 160 9.73 -0.50 9.68
N PHE A 161 9.90 0.81 9.84
CA PHE A 161 9.65 1.49 11.11
C PHE A 161 8.35 2.28 11.00
N VAL A 162 7.46 2.12 11.97
CA VAL A 162 6.20 2.85 12.05
C VAL A 162 6.24 3.73 13.29
N VAL A 163 5.99 5.03 13.12
CA VAL A 163 5.86 6.00 14.21
C VAL A 163 4.41 6.43 14.29
N TYR A 164 3.76 6.13 15.40
CA TYR A 164 2.36 6.50 15.63
C TYR A 164 2.26 7.86 16.32
N GLY A 165 1.12 8.54 16.12
CA GLY A 165 0.73 9.73 16.89
C GLY A 165 1.26 11.06 16.39
N THR A 166 1.96 11.08 15.25
CA THR A 166 2.44 12.32 14.62
C THR A 166 2.28 12.28 13.10
N THR A 167 2.07 13.44 12.50
CA THR A 167 2.20 13.71 11.06
C THR A 167 3.50 14.46 10.73
N ASN A 168 4.25 14.88 11.74
CA ASN A 168 5.53 15.57 11.60
C ASN A 168 6.65 14.56 11.39
N VAL A 169 7.26 14.58 10.20
CA VAL A 169 8.31 13.64 9.80
C VAL A 169 9.63 13.92 10.53
N GLU A 170 9.96 15.17 10.82
CA GLU A 170 11.13 15.56 11.60
C GLU A 170 11.08 14.96 13.00
N LEU A 171 9.93 15.12 13.68
CA LEU A 171 9.69 14.52 14.98
C LEU A 171 9.76 12.99 14.91
N ALA A 172 9.17 12.38 13.87
CA ALA A 172 9.23 10.94 13.70
C ALA A 172 10.68 10.45 13.50
N ARG A 173 11.48 11.18 12.72
CA ARG A 173 12.90 10.88 12.49
C ARG A 173 13.73 10.96 13.77
N GLU A 174 13.48 11.96 14.60
CA GLU A 174 14.11 12.08 15.92
C GLU A 174 13.75 10.90 16.82
N LYS A 175 12.46 10.52 16.86
CA LYS A 175 12.01 9.35 17.62
C LYS A 175 12.63 8.06 17.12
N LEU A 176 12.77 7.90 15.81
CA LEU A 176 13.44 6.74 15.22
C LEU A 176 14.93 6.70 15.58
N LYS A 177 15.64 7.84 15.51
CA LYS A 177 17.04 7.93 15.93
C LYS A 177 17.22 7.56 17.40
N GLN A 178 16.35 8.07 18.28
CA GLN A 178 16.35 7.72 19.71
C GLN A 178 16.14 6.22 19.92
N PHE A 179 15.19 5.62 19.19
CA PHE A 179 14.92 4.18 19.25
C PHE A 179 16.12 3.34 18.76
N GLN A 180 16.85 3.81 17.75
CA GLN A 180 18.02 3.11 17.21
C GLN A 180 19.29 3.28 18.04
N GLY A 181 19.47 4.43 18.70
CA GLY A 181 20.64 4.72 19.54
C GLY A 181 20.54 4.22 20.98
N GLY A 182 19.37 3.72 21.40
CA GLY A 182 19.15 3.13 22.72
C GLY A 182 19.33 1.61 22.78
N HIS A 183 19.80 0.99 21.71
CA HIS A 183 20.06 -0.44 21.56
C HIS A 183 21.51 -0.68 21.14
#